data_AF-A0A3D5AIJ5-F1
#
_entry.id   AF-A0A3D5AIJ5-F1
#
_cell.length_a   1.000
_cell.length_b   1.000
_cell.length_c   1.000
_cell.angle_alpha   90.00
_cell.angle_beta   90.00
_cell.angle_gamma   90.00
#
_symmetry.space_group_name_H-M   'P 1'
#
loop_
_entity.id
_entity.type
_entity.pdbx_description
1 polymer ?
#
loop_
_entity_poly.entity_id
_entity_poly.type
_entity_poly.pdbx_seq_one_letter_code
_entity_poly.pdbx_strand_id
1 'polypeptide(L)'
;MRRWKELGAHLRPEGGWRFAVWAPNAREVQLIGDFSGWWPDDGVPMQRGDDGVWRATAPLAMAGQRYRFRVHGADGNWVYRADPMAFAAECPPANASVLFHSDYSWNDDEWMASRRADHHARPMSVYEVHLGS
;
A
#
# COMPACT_ATOMS: atom_id res chain seq x y z
N MET A 1 14.12 -9.40 -6.62
CA MET A 1 12.89 -9.40 -5.80
C MET A 1 12.16 -8.07 -5.99
N ARG A 2 10.88 -8.06 -6.38
CA ARG A 2 10.12 -6.80 -6.59
C ARG A 2 9.47 -6.39 -5.27
N ARG A 3 10.09 -5.45 -4.53
CA ARG A 3 9.70 -5.10 -3.15
C ARG A 3 8.23 -4.71 -2.96
N TRP A 4 7.60 -4.07 -3.95
CA TRP A 4 6.18 -3.71 -3.88
C TRP A 4 5.24 -4.92 -3.87
N LYS A 5 5.70 -6.09 -4.36
CA LYS A 5 4.92 -7.33 -4.28
C LYS A 5 4.92 -7.92 -2.88
N GLU A 6 5.78 -7.45 -1.99
CA GLU A 6 5.94 -8.02 -0.64
C GLU A 6 5.49 -7.05 0.43
N LEU A 7 5.85 -5.78 0.28
CA LEU A 7 5.44 -4.69 1.18
C LEU A 7 4.08 -4.13 0.79
N GLY A 8 3.44 -3.51 1.77
CA GLY A 8 2.10 -2.91 1.70
C GLY A 8 0.98 -3.91 1.94
N ALA A 9 -0.24 -3.52 1.56
CA ALA A 9 -1.43 -4.36 1.70
C ALA A 9 -1.73 -5.15 0.42
N HIS A 10 -1.84 -6.48 0.54
CA HIS A 10 -2.13 -7.37 -0.59
C HIS A 10 -3.28 -8.32 -0.25
N LEU A 11 -4.23 -8.43 -1.18
CA LEU A 11 -5.26 -9.46 -1.14
C LEU A 11 -4.60 -10.83 -1.28
N ARG A 12 -5.00 -11.80 -0.47
CA ARG A 12 -4.48 -13.17 -0.53
C ARG A 12 -5.39 -14.07 -1.38
N PRO A 13 -4.85 -15.08 -2.08
CA PRO A 13 -5.65 -16.01 -2.88
C PRO A 13 -6.75 -16.73 -2.09
N GLU A 14 -6.48 -17.07 -0.83
CA GLU A 14 -7.43 -17.73 0.09
C GLU A 14 -8.43 -16.78 0.76
N GLY A 15 -8.34 -15.48 0.47
CA GLY A 15 -9.15 -14.44 1.10
C GLY A 15 -8.46 -13.72 2.27
N GLY A 16 -8.99 -12.53 2.56
CA GLY A 16 -8.41 -11.59 3.50
C GLY A 16 -7.13 -10.92 3.00
N TRP A 17 -6.56 -10.07 3.84
CA TRP A 17 -5.44 -9.21 3.47
C TRP A 17 -4.21 -9.53 4.29
N ARG A 18 -3.03 -9.46 3.66
CA ARG A 18 -1.75 -9.40 4.36
C ARG A 18 -1.19 -7.99 4.27
N PHE A 19 -0.48 -7.61 5.33
CA PHE A 19 0.14 -6.31 5.48
C PHE A 19 1.61 -6.50 5.80
N ALA A 20 2.46 -5.69 5.19
CA ALA A 20 3.88 -5.69 5.50
C ALA A 20 4.45 -4.27 5.43
N VAL A 21 5.17 -3.84 6.47
CA VAL A 21 5.81 -2.53 6.51
C VAL A 21 7.23 -2.64 7.05
N TRP A 22 8.17 -1.99 6.39
CA TRP A 22 9.55 -1.91 6.87
C TRP A 22 9.65 -0.81 7.92
N ALA A 23 9.94 -1.20 9.16
CA ALA A 23 10.09 -0.29 10.30
C ALA A 23 11.10 -0.89 11.31
N PRO A 24 12.39 -1.01 10.94
CA PRO A 24 13.36 -1.84 11.65
C PRO A 24 13.64 -1.34 13.08
N ASN A 25 13.49 -0.04 13.31
CA ASN A 25 13.74 0.64 14.59
C ASN A 25 12.46 0.86 15.40
N ALA A 26 11.30 0.42 14.91
CA ALA A 26 10.09 0.45 15.71
C ALA A 26 10.19 -0.56 16.85
N ARG A 27 9.64 -0.21 18.01
CA ARG A 27 9.50 -1.12 19.14
C ARG A 27 8.30 -2.03 18.94
N GLU A 28 7.22 -1.48 18.42
CA GLU A 28 5.96 -2.15 18.12
C GLU A 28 5.31 -1.52 16.89
N VAL A 29 4.55 -2.32 16.16
CA VAL A 29 3.67 -1.84 15.10
C VAL A 29 2.32 -2.52 15.25
N GLN A 30 1.26 -1.73 15.19
CA GLN A 30 -0.10 -2.21 15.09
C GLN A 30 -0.72 -1.77 13.77
N LEU A 31 -1.53 -2.65 13.20
CA LEU A 31 -2.40 -2.37 12.09
C LEU A 31 -3.75 -1.91 12.63
N ILE A 32 -4.20 -0.73 12.21
CA ILE A 32 -5.52 -0.19 12.56
C ILE A 32 -6.29 0.13 11.28
N GLY A 33 -7.61 0.05 11.33
CA GLY A 33 -8.45 0.43 10.20
C GLY A 33 -9.93 0.24 10.47
N ASP A 34 -10.73 0.31 9.41
CA ASP A 34 -12.19 0.12 9.50
C ASP A 34 -12.55 -1.24 10.11
N PHE A 35 -11.76 -2.29 9.85
CA PHE A 35 -11.95 -3.64 10.39
C PHE A 35 -11.61 -3.78 11.88
N SER A 36 -10.90 -2.81 12.47
CA SER A 36 -10.52 -2.80 13.90
C SER A 36 -11.18 -1.66 14.68
N GLY A 37 -12.08 -0.90 14.06
CA GLY A 37 -12.76 0.23 14.70
C GLY A 37 -11.89 1.46 14.99
N TRP A 38 -10.66 1.52 14.47
CA TRP A 38 -9.69 2.61 14.67
C TRP A 38 -9.17 2.85 16.09
N TRP A 39 -9.56 2.03 17.08
CA TRP A 39 -9.12 2.20 18.46
C TRP A 39 -7.70 1.65 18.69
N PRO A 40 -6.84 2.36 19.44
CA PRO A 40 -5.48 1.89 19.75
C PRO A 40 -5.42 0.52 20.43
N ASP A 41 -6.39 0.26 21.31
CA ASP A 41 -6.44 -0.96 22.12
C ASP A 41 -6.90 -2.18 21.31
N ASP A 42 -7.64 -1.94 20.22
CA ASP A 42 -8.14 -2.97 19.29
C ASP A 42 -7.27 -3.14 18.04
N GLY A 43 -6.13 -2.44 17.98
CA GLY A 43 -5.19 -2.53 16.88
C GLY A 43 -4.58 -3.93 16.75
N VAL A 44 -4.55 -4.47 15.54
CA VAL A 44 -4.00 -5.80 15.26
C VAL A 44 -2.47 -5.74 15.42
N PRO A 45 -1.86 -6.44 16.39
CA PRO A 45 -0.42 -6.43 16.58
C PRO A 45 0.29 -7.06 15.38
N MET A 46 1.35 -6.42 14.89
CA MET A 46 2.17 -6.95 13.80
C MET A 46 3.38 -7.70 14.37
N GLN A 47 3.81 -8.74 13.66
CA GLN A 47 4.98 -9.54 14.02
C GLN A 47 6.23 -9.02 13.28
N ARG A 48 7.30 -8.74 14.02
CA ARG A 48 8.59 -8.32 13.48
C ARG A 48 9.39 -9.52 12.98
N GLY A 49 9.78 -9.50 11.70
CA GLY A 49 10.77 -10.42 11.16
C GLY A 49 12.21 -9.93 11.35
N ASP A 50 13.18 -10.83 11.19
CA ASP A 50 14.62 -10.52 11.30
C ASP A 50 15.11 -9.51 10.24
N ASP A 51 14.33 -9.32 9.17
CA ASP A 51 14.55 -8.36 8.10
C ASP A 51 14.06 -6.94 8.43
N GLY A 52 13.54 -6.73 9.65
CA GLY A 52 12.98 -5.44 10.08
C GLY A 52 11.63 -5.12 9.45
N VAL A 53 10.98 -6.11 8.80
CA VAL A 53 9.64 -5.99 8.25
C VAL A 53 8.63 -6.54 9.24
N TRP A 54 7.62 -5.72 9.52
CA TRP A 54 6.49 -6.05 10.36
C TRP A 54 5.37 -6.60 9.51
N ARG A 55 4.75 -7.70 9.94
CA ARG A 55 3.72 -8.42 9.17
C ARG A 55 2.47 -8.68 9.99
N ALA A 56 1.31 -8.58 9.37
CA ALA A 56 0.03 -9.00 9.94
C ALA A 56 -0.94 -9.46 8.86
N THR A 57 -2.01 -10.11 9.27
CA THR A 57 -3.13 -10.48 8.40
C THR A 57 -4.44 -9.99 9.00
N ALA A 58 -5.37 -9.59 8.13
CA ALA A 58 -6.75 -9.26 8.49
C ALA A 58 -7.69 -10.11 7.62
N PRO A 59 -8.14 -11.27 8.13
CA PRO A 59 -8.95 -12.22 7.35
C PRO A 59 -10.29 -11.65 6.88
N LEU A 60 -10.89 -10.74 7.68
CA LEU A 60 -12.21 -10.15 7.43
C LEU A 60 -12.14 -8.77 6.75
N ALA A 61 -10.94 -8.28 6.43
CA ALA A 61 -10.80 -6.99 5.76
C ALA A 61 -11.27 -7.09 4.30
N MET A 62 -11.88 -6.02 3.81
CA MET A 62 -12.46 -5.93 2.46
C MET A 62 -11.82 -4.81 1.65
N ALA A 63 -11.83 -4.95 0.32
CA ALA A 63 -11.41 -3.88 -0.57
C ALA A 63 -12.21 -2.60 -0.31
N GLY A 64 -11.57 -1.44 -0.45
CA GLY A 64 -12.14 -0.13 -0.15
C GLY A 64 -12.06 0.30 1.31
N GLN A 65 -11.81 -0.63 2.25
CA GLN A 65 -11.60 -0.26 3.65
C GLN A 65 -10.28 0.50 3.84
N ARG A 66 -10.29 1.40 4.81
CA ARG A 66 -9.17 2.27 5.15
C ARG A 66 -8.36 1.69 6.31
N TYR A 67 -7.07 1.98 6.30
CA TYR A 67 -6.14 1.53 7.34
C TYR A 67 -4.94 2.48 7.51
N ARG A 68 -4.25 2.33 8.63
CA ARG A 68 -2.95 2.95 8.94
C ARG A 68 -2.08 1.99 9.74
N PHE A 69 -0.79 2.27 9.76
CA PHE A 69 0.13 1.70 10.74
C PHE A 69 0.25 2.64 11.94
N ARG A 70 -0.01 2.11 13.13
CA ARG A 70 0.32 2.76 14.39
C ARG A 70 1.68 2.25 14.83
N VAL A 71 2.69 3.12 14.83
CA VAL A 71 4.09 2.76 15.03
C VAL A 71 4.59 3.31 16.36
N HIS A 72 5.14 2.44 17.21
CA HIS A 72 5.84 2.84 18.43
C HIS A 72 7.31 3.08 18.11
N GLY A 73 7.71 4.34 18.12
CA GLY A 73 9.07 4.75 17.76
C GLY A 73 10.11 4.38 18.82
N ALA A 74 11.38 4.41 18.42
CA ALA A 74 12.51 4.25 19.34
C ALA A 74 12.56 5.36 20.41
N ASP A 75 11.95 6.50 20.13
CA ASP A 75 11.74 7.65 21.02
C ASP A 75 10.64 7.43 22.07
N GLY A 76 9.90 6.31 21.98
CA GLY A 76 8.82 5.96 22.90
C GLY A 76 7.45 6.54 22.52
N ASN A 77 7.35 7.31 21.44
CA ASN A 77 6.11 7.92 21.00
C ASN A 77 5.33 7.01 20.03
N TRP A 78 4.00 7.13 20.05
CA TRP A 78 3.13 6.50 19.07
C TRP A 78 2.79 7.49 17.96
N VAL A 79 2.94 7.04 16.70
CA VAL A 79 2.56 7.83 15.52
C VAL A 79 1.70 7.01 14.58
N TYR A 80 0.72 7.68 13.95
CA TYR A 80 -0.05 7.10 12.86
C TYR A 80 0.63 7.42 11.53
N ARG A 81 0.75 6.41 10.68
CA ARG A 81 1.38 6.50 9.36
C ARG A 81 0.49 5.84 8.32
N ALA A 82 0.32 6.52 7.20
CA ALA A 82 -0.13 5.88 5.97
C ALA A 82 0.91 4.82 5.54
N ASP A 83 0.45 3.82 4.80
CA ASP A 83 1.35 2.83 4.20
C ASP A 83 2.22 3.50 3.12
N PRO A 84 3.57 3.44 3.22
CA PRO A 84 4.47 3.92 2.18
C PRO A 84 4.31 3.20 0.83
N MET A 85 3.70 2.00 0.83
CA MET A 85 3.47 1.16 -0.35
C MET A 85 1.96 1.05 -0.68
N ALA A 86 1.15 2.02 -0.25
CA ALA A 86 -0.28 2.02 -0.54
C ALA A 86 -0.57 2.09 -2.05
N PHE A 87 -1.46 1.21 -2.53
CA PHE A 87 -1.96 1.29 -3.91
C PHE A 87 -3.08 2.34 -4.10
N ALA A 88 -3.74 2.73 -3.02
CA ALA A 88 -4.78 3.76 -3.00
C ALA A 88 -4.77 4.51 -1.66
N ALA A 89 -5.27 5.73 -1.66
CA ALA A 89 -5.36 6.61 -0.49
C ALA A 89 -6.69 7.36 -0.47
N GLU A 90 -7.08 7.83 0.72
CA GLU A 90 -8.21 8.76 0.83
C GLU A 90 -7.94 10.07 0.08
N CYS A 91 -9.02 10.75 -0.30
CA CYS A 91 -8.92 12.09 -0.87
C CYS A 91 -8.44 13.09 0.20
N PRO A 92 -7.47 13.96 -0.11
CA PRO A 92 -7.08 15.04 0.81
C PRO A 92 -8.28 15.87 1.31
N PRO A 93 -8.28 16.35 2.57
CA PRO A 93 -7.16 16.36 3.52
C PRO A 93 -6.98 15.08 4.35
N ALA A 94 -7.82 14.06 4.13
CA ALA A 94 -7.68 12.78 4.80
C ALA A 94 -6.41 12.04 4.34
N ASN A 95 -5.90 11.11 5.16
CA ASN A 95 -4.59 10.51 4.95
C ASN A 95 -4.49 9.02 5.34
N ALA A 96 -5.60 8.28 5.40
CA ALA A 96 -5.51 6.83 5.48
C ALA A 96 -5.16 6.21 4.11
N SER A 97 -4.51 5.06 4.17
CA SER A 97 -4.35 4.18 3.01
C SER A 97 -5.61 3.37 2.80
N VAL A 98 -5.91 3.01 1.56
CA VAL A 98 -7.11 2.25 1.17
C VAL A 98 -6.70 0.88 0.64
N LEU A 99 -7.39 -0.16 1.08
CA LEU A 99 -7.24 -1.52 0.57
C LEU A 99 -7.70 -1.57 -0.88
N PHE A 100 -6.77 -1.81 -1.80
CA PHE A 100 -7.05 -1.82 -3.23
C PHE A 100 -6.41 -3.01 -3.92
N HIS A 101 -7.20 -3.68 -4.74
CA HIS A 101 -6.78 -4.75 -5.64
C HIS A 101 -7.33 -4.42 -7.03
N SER A 102 -6.51 -4.56 -8.07
CA SER A 102 -6.94 -4.29 -9.43
C SER A 102 -7.30 -5.59 -10.12
N ASP A 103 -8.53 -5.66 -10.60
CA ASP A 103 -9.03 -6.70 -11.50
C ASP A 103 -9.13 -6.18 -12.95
N TYR A 104 -8.37 -5.13 -13.28
CA TYR A 104 -8.47 -4.48 -14.59
C TYR A 104 -7.77 -5.31 -15.67
N SER A 105 -8.53 -5.66 -16.71
CA SER A 105 -8.03 -6.30 -17.92
C SER A 105 -7.64 -5.25 -18.95
N TRP A 106 -6.34 -5.18 -19.26
CA TRP A 106 -5.81 -4.32 -20.30
C TRP A 106 -6.18 -4.82 -21.71
N ASN A 107 -6.31 -3.90 -22.66
CA ASN A 107 -6.59 -4.19 -24.08
C ASN A 107 -5.65 -3.39 -25.00
N ASP A 108 -4.40 -3.20 -24.58
CA ASP A 108 -3.39 -2.36 -25.25
C ASP A 108 -2.21 -3.18 -25.82
N ASP A 109 -2.43 -4.46 -26.10
CA ASP A 109 -1.38 -5.41 -26.54
C ASP A 109 -0.64 -4.95 -27.80
N GLU A 110 -1.37 -4.46 -28.83
CA GLU A 110 -0.77 -3.96 -30.06
C GLU A 110 0.13 -2.74 -29.80
N TRP A 111 -0.35 -1.81 -28.98
CA TRP A 111 0.42 -0.65 -28.57
C TRP A 111 1.68 -1.06 -27.81
N MET A 112 1.56 -1.94 -26.82
CA MET A 112 2.68 -2.43 -26.01
C MET A 112 3.73 -3.19 -26.82
N ALA A 113 3.32 -3.91 -27.86
CA ALA A 113 4.21 -4.56 -28.81
C ALA A 113 4.99 -3.53 -29.65
N SER A 114 4.28 -2.57 -30.25
CA SER A 114 4.89 -1.50 -31.08
C SER A 114 5.82 -0.57 -30.29
N ARG A 115 5.56 -0.40 -28.99
CA ARG A 115 6.34 0.44 -28.09
C ARG A 115 7.78 -0.06 -27.88
N ARG A 116 8.12 -1.32 -28.16
CA ARG A 116 9.49 -1.82 -27.92
C ARG A 116 10.53 -1.31 -28.93
N ALA A 117 10.10 -0.59 -29.98
CA ALA A 117 10.97 0.02 -30.98
C ALA A 117 11.74 1.23 -30.42
N ASP A 118 12.81 1.64 -31.11
CA ASP A 118 13.60 2.82 -30.72
C ASP A 118 12.76 4.10 -30.79
N HIS A 119 12.48 4.67 -29.62
CA HIS A 119 11.69 5.88 -29.47
C HIS A 119 12.44 7.15 -29.89
N HIS A 120 13.77 7.13 -29.87
CA HIS A 120 14.59 8.30 -30.22
C HIS A 120 14.63 8.54 -31.74
N ALA A 121 14.33 7.52 -32.53
CA ALA A 121 14.26 7.59 -33.98
C ALA A 121 12.88 8.01 -34.53
N ARG A 122 11.93 8.38 -33.67
CA ARG A 122 10.53 8.68 -34.05
C ARG A 122 10.13 10.11 -33.68
N PRO A 123 9.22 10.76 -34.44
CA PRO A 123 8.68 12.06 -34.06
C PRO A 123 7.99 12.01 -32.69
N MET A 124 8.26 13.01 -31.85
CA MET A 124 7.65 13.16 -30.54
C MET A 124 7.23 14.61 -30.33
N SER A 125 5.95 14.84 -30.08
CA SER A 125 5.40 16.11 -29.64
C SER A 125 4.59 15.83 -28.38
N VAL A 126 5.01 16.40 -27.25
CA VAL A 126 4.38 16.15 -25.94
C VAL A 126 3.44 17.30 -25.62
N TYR A 127 2.19 16.98 -25.30
CA TYR A 127 1.24 17.92 -24.74
C TYR A 127 1.18 17.73 -23.23
N GLU A 128 1.62 18.74 -22.47
CA GLU A 128 1.61 18.72 -21.02
C GLU A 128 0.22 19.10 -20.49
N VAL A 129 -0.29 18.33 -19.52
CA VAL A 129 -1.63 18.50 -18.94
C VAL A 129 -1.57 18.44 -17.42
N HIS A 130 -2.24 19.38 -16.75
CA HIS A 130 -2.56 19.29 -15.33
C HIS A 130 -3.97 18.69 -15.15
N LEU A 131 -4.08 17.49 -14.60
CA LEU A 131 -5.36 16.77 -14.53
C LEU A 131 -6.39 17.41 -13.57
N GLY A 132 -5.94 18.22 -12.60
CA GLY A 132 -6.79 18.74 -11.52
C GLY A 132 -7.10 20.25 -11.60
N SER A 133 -6.81 20.89 -12.73
CA SER A 133 -7.05 22.33 -12.93
C SER A 133 -8.47 22.62 -13.40
#